data_AF-A0A919G916-F1
#
_entry.id   AF-A0A919G916-F1
#
_cell.length_a   1.000
_cell.length_b   1.000
_cell.length_c   1.000
_cell.angle_alpha   90.00
_cell.angle_beta   90.00
_cell.angle_gamma   90.00
#
_symmetry.space_group_name_H-M   'P 1'
#
loop_
_entity.id
_entity.type
_entity.pdbx_description
1 polymer ?
#
loop_
_entity_poly.entity_id
_entity_poly.type
_entity_poly.pdbx_seq_one_letter_code
_entity_poly.pdbx_strand_id
1 'polypeptide(L)'
;MVTFTSDLDTRTTGLDVDDAARQAREMARAAAEANGVCTSPIVRAVHDRETGVTHLVPIPCGSTRESKCKGCADKARRLRIHQCREGWHRDDEPELPLAPEMTPDEDDETEEDDGPAPERAVRSTRRLPDVPDLPKQDMTAGTIGRTFTDPKTGRTFRPSMFLTLTLGSYGKITPGTGLPANPRTYDYRTAALDALMFSRVVDRFMQNLRRCAGYNVQYFAAVEPQKRLAPHLHAAIRGTIPRAIVKQVAAATYFAAWWPSCADADVVYGDRDQAPVWDEDTSSYLDPATGQALPTWEQATAALENPTHVVRLGKQVDVKGLLGGTEDSDRAVRYLCKYLTKSIAGTYAAPDDAAPADARQVAYDKHVDRLHAHVRVLPCSPSCANWLRYGVQPKNPTPGLQPGACLSPAHDRENLGLGGRRVLVSRGWSGKTLTQHRADRAAVVRQALEAAGIEHDDADRLSTTQETADGRARYVWREPEAGTYTYAAVIAASLQEQLQRRGQYEAAKQALGLDPPGPPGAVENRSATATVAA
;
A
#
# COMPACT_ATOMS: atom_id res chain seq x y z
N MET A 1 24.43 -23.33 13.51
CA MET A 1 23.36 -24.08 12.81
C MET A 1 22.75 -25.01 13.86
N VAL A 2 21.53 -24.75 14.30
CA VAL A 2 20.91 -25.54 15.39
C VAL A 2 20.23 -26.75 14.78
N THR A 3 20.79 -27.94 15.01
CA THR A 3 20.10 -29.22 14.80
C THR A 3 19.03 -29.37 15.87
N PHE A 4 17.78 -29.51 15.45
CA PHE A 4 16.65 -29.74 16.36
C PHE A 4 16.53 -31.24 16.64
N THR A 5 16.96 -31.68 17.82
CA THR A 5 16.57 -32.98 18.38
C THR A 5 15.31 -32.77 19.22
N SER A 6 14.23 -33.46 18.84
CA SER A 6 12.95 -33.42 19.55
C SER A 6 13.03 -34.32 20.80
N ASP A 7 13.52 -33.79 21.91
CA ASP A 7 13.33 -34.42 23.21
C ASP A 7 12.18 -33.71 23.94
N LEU A 8 10.98 -34.26 23.79
CA LEU A 8 9.82 -33.95 24.63
C LEU A 8 9.09 -35.27 24.93
N ASP A 9 9.70 -36.06 25.82
CA ASP A 9 9.00 -37.13 26.52
C ASP A 9 8.74 -36.66 27.96
N THR A 10 7.62 -35.98 28.19
CA THR A 10 7.04 -35.78 29.52
C THR A 10 5.53 -35.88 29.44
N ARG A 11 5.01 -37.04 29.86
CA ARG A 11 3.59 -37.31 30.06
C ARG A 11 3.07 -36.49 31.24
N THR A 12 2.50 -35.33 30.97
CA THR A 12 1.59 -34.62 31.88
C THR A 12 0.40 -34.12 31.06
N THR A 13 -0.79 -34.15 31.66
CA THR A 13 -2.11 -33.76 31.15
C THR A 13 -2.09 -32.78 29.97
N GLY A 14 -2.69 -33.17 28.84
CA GLY A 14 -2.61 -32.43 27.56
C GLY A 14 -3.06 -30.96 27.58
N LEU A 15 -3.81 -30.52 28.60
CA LEU A 15 -4.17 -29.11 28.77
C LEU A 15 -2.98 -28.24 29.24
N ASP A 16 -2.09 -28.76 30.09
CA ASP A 16 -0.94 -28.01 30.63
C ASP A 16 0.19 -27.89 29.60
N VAL A 17 0.34 -28.90 28.73
CA VAL A 17 1.31 -28.91 27.63
C VAL A 17 0.94 -27.88 26.57
N ASP A 18 -0.35 -27.73 26.26
CA ASP A 18 -0.86 -26.72 25.32
C ASP A 18 -0.68 -25.29 25.85
N ASP A 19 -0.88 -25.10 27.15
CA ASP A 19 -0.66 -23.81 27.81
C ASP A 19 0.83 -23.42 27.86
N ALA A 20 1.73 -24.35 28.19
CA ALA A 20 3.16 -24.12 28.16
C ALA A 20 3.68 -23.83 26.74
N ALA A 21 3.20 -24.58 25.73
CA ALA A 21 3.55 -24.35 24.34
C ALA A 21 3.03 -22.99 23.82
N ARG A 22 1.82 -22.58 24.23
CA ARG A 22 1.27 -21.25 23.96
C ARG A 22 2.13 -20.16 24.58
N GLN A 23 2.47 -20.29 25.86
CA GLN A 23 3.29 -19.32 26.58
C GLN A 23 4.69 -19.19 25.98
N ALA A 24 5.35 -20.31 25.64
CA ALA A 24 6.64 -20.30 24.97
C ALA A 24 6.58 -19.58 23.61
N ARG A 25 5.48 -19.76 22.85
CA ARG A 25 5.26 -19.05 21.59
C ARG A 25 5.07 -17.56 21.79
N GLU A 26 4.31 -17.15 22.79
CA GLU A 26 4.09 -15.73 23.12
C GLU A 26 5.40 -15.06 23.56
N MET A 27 6.19 -15.70 24.42
CA MET A 27 7.51 -15.21 24.82
C MET A 27 8.46 -15.08 23.63
N ALA A 28 8.52 -16.08 22.75
CA ALA A 28 9.34 -16.02 21.55
C ALA A 28 8.90 -14.89 20.61
N ARG A 29 7.59 -14.68 20.45
CA ARG A 29 7.03 -13.56 19.68
C ARG A 29 7.40 -12.21 20.27
N ALA A 30 7.25 -12.04 21.59
CA ALA A 30 7.60 -10.79 22.28
C ALA A 30 9.11 -10.49 22.13
N ALA A 31 9.97 -11.49 22.31
CA ALA A 31 11.42 -11.33 22.15
C ALA A 31 11.81 -11.01 20.70
N ALA A 32 11.17 -11.66 19.72
CA ALA A 32 11.37 -11.38 18.30
C ALA A 32 10.93 -9.94 17.95
N GLU A 33 9.77 -9.52 18.44
CA GLU A 33 9.26 -8.16 18.24
C GLU A 33 10.20 -7.10 18.82
N ALA A 34 10.65 -7.28 20.06
CA ALA A 34 11.60 -6.38 20.73
C ALA A 34 12.92 -6.20 19.96
N ASN A 35 13.28 -7.18 19.13
CA ASN A 35 14.50 -7.17 18.32
C ASN A 35 14.25 -6.92 16.81
N GLY A 36 13.02 -6.59 16.41
CA GLY A 36 12.68 -6.33 15.00
C GLY A 36 12.75 -7.57 14.09
N VAL A 37 12.54 -8.75 14.67
CA VAL A 37 12.49 -10.05 13.98
C VAL A 37 11.04 -10.40 13.63
N CYS A 38 10.87 -11.29 12.64
CA CYS A 38 9.54 -11.74 12.24
C CYS A 38 8.89 -12.57 13.36
N THR A 39 7.70 -12.17 13.80
CA THR A 39 6.91 -12.85 14.84
C THR A 39 6.07 -14.02 14.31
N SER A 40 5.95 -14.11 12.99
CA SER A 40 5.16 -15.16 12.34
C SER A 40 5.81 -15.69 11.04
N PRO A 41 7.04 -16.22 11.09
CA PRO A 41 7.70 -16.75 9.89
C PRO A 41 6.91 -17.91 9.25
N ILE A 42 6.97 -17.99 7.93
CA ILE A 42 6.55 -19.17 7.16
C ILE A 42 7.69 -20.18 7.25
N VAL A 43 7.39 -21.41 7.62
CA VAL A 43 8.41 -22.45 7.81
C VAL A 43 8.45 -23.32 6.58
N ARG A 44 9.64 -23.51 5.99
CA ARG A 44 9.87 -24.46 4.91
C ARG A 44 10.94 -25.46 5.33
N ALA A 45 10.90 -26.66 4.77
CA ALA A 45 11.96 -27.65 4.91
C ALA A 45 12.80 -27.67 3.63
N VAL A 46 14.12 -27.78 3.77
CA VAL A 46 15.06 -27.95 2.66
C VAL A 46 15.84 -29.23 2.89
N HIS A 47 15.63 -30.21 2.02
CA HIS A 47 16.36 -31.46 2.05
C HIS A 47 17.62 -31.34 1.19
N ASP A 48 18.79 -31.52 1.80
CA ASP A 48 20.08 -31.62 1.11
C ASP A 48 20.29 -33.06 0.63
N ARG A 49 20.33 -33.26 -0.69
CA ARG A 49 20.47 -34.58 -1.30
C ARG A 49 21.84 -35.22 -1.10
N GLU A 50 22.89 -34.43 -0.86
CA GLU A 50 24.23 -34.99 -0.67
C GLU A 50 24.42 -35.52 0.74
N THR A 51 23.93 -34.78 1.74
CA THR A 51 24.10 -35.11 3.15
C THR A 51 22.94 -35.91 3.74
N GLY A 52 21.79 -35.90 3.07
CA GLY A 52 20.52 -36.46 3.57
C GLY A 52 19.88 -35.63 4.68
N VAL A 53 20.48 -34.50 5.06
CA VAL A 53 19.99 -33.65 6.16
C VAL A 53 18.85 -32.77 5.69
N THR A 54 17.81 -32.65 6.52
CA THR A 54 16.72 -31.69 6.31
C THR A 54 16.89 -30.49 7.23
N HIS A 55 16.88 -29.30 6.64
CA HIS A 55 16.98 -28.02 7.33
C HIS A 55 15.61 -27.34 7.39
N LEU A 56 15.23 -26.84 8.56
CA LEU A 56 14.09 -25.94 8.69
C LEU A 56 14.54 -24.51 8.40
N VAL A 57 13.89 -23.87 7.44
CA VAL A 57 14.19 -22.51 7.00
C VAL A 57 13.02 -21.58 7.33
N PRO A 58 13.19 -20.67 8.30
CA PRO A 58 12.19 -19.64 8.58
C PRO A 58 12.25 -18.52 7.55
N ILE A 59 11.19 -18.35 6.78
CA ILE A 59 11.00 -17.26 5.83
C ILE A 59 10.19 -16.15 6.51
N PRO A 60 10.69 -14.90 6.58
CA PRO A 60 9.91 -13.79 7.13
C PRO A 60 8.56 -13.63 6.41
N CYS A 61 7.49 -13.34 7.15
CA CYS A 61 6.12 -13.29 6.59
C CYS A 61 5.89 -12.17 5.55
N GLY A 62 6.80 -11.18 5.47
CA GLY A 62 6.68 -10.09 4.52
C GLY A 62 5.54 -9.10 4.78
N SER A 63 4.80 -9.24 5.88
CA SER A 63 3.70 -8.34 6.22
C SER A 63 4.17 -6.89 6.27
N THR A 64 3.45 -6.02 5.57
CA THR A 64 3.64 -4.57 5.63
C THR A 64 2.82 -3.94 6.75
N ARG A 65 2.06 -4.71 7.53
CA ARG A 65 1.21 -4.23 8.63
C ARG A 65 1.86 -4.48 9.99
N GLU A 66 2.00 -3.42 10.78
CA GLU A 66 2.55 -3.50 12.14
C GLU A 66 1.71 -4.39 13.06
N SER A 67 0.37 -4.32 12.96
CA SER A 67 -0.55 -5.16 13.75
C SER A 67 -0.40 -6.66 13.48
N LYS A 68 0.09 -7.04 12.29
CA LYS A 68 0.36 -8.45 11.94
C LYS A 68 1.79 -8.85 12.28
N CYS A 69 2.76 -7.99 11.97
CA CYS A 69 4.17 -8.24 12.28
C CYS A 69 4.98 -6.93 12.24
N LYS A 70 5.28 -6.37 13.41
CA LYS A 70 6.08 -5.14 13.54
C LYS A 70 7.44 -5.22 12.87
N GLY A 71 8.20 -6.31 13.09
CA GLY A 71 9.54 -6.47 12.53
C GLY A 71 9.57 -6.46 10.99
N CYS A 72 8.66 -7.17 10.33
CA CYS A 72 8.55 -7.16 8.86
C CYS A 72 8.05 -5.82 8.32
N ALA A 73 7.08 -5.21 8.99
CA ALA A 73 6.53 -3.92 8.60
C ALA A 73 7.59 -2.81 8.68
N ASP A 74 8.40 -2.78 9.74
CA ASP A 74 9.51 -1.84 9.90
C ASP A 74 10.60 -2.03 8.83
N LYS A 75 10.93 -3.29 8.48
CA LYS A 75 11.86 -3.59 7.37
C LYS A 75 11.31 -3.07 6.04
N ALA A 76 10.04 -3.30 5.74
CA ALA A 76 9.38 -2.80 4.54
C ALA A 76 9.35 -1.26 4.51
N ARG A 77 9.07 -0.61 5.64
CA ARG A 77 9.09 0.85 5.79
C ARG A 77 10.48 1.43 5.51
N ARG A 78 11.53 0.85 6.08
CA ARG A 78 12.93 1.28 5.84
C ARG A 78 13.33 1.14 4.37
N LEU A 79 12.89 0.06 3.71
CA LEU A 79 13.10 -0.13 2.27
C LEU A 79 12.43 0.97 1.45
N ARG A 80 11.19 1.35 1.80
CA ARG A 80 10.47 2.46 1.14
C ARG A 80 11.11 3.83 1.40
N ILE A 81 11.64 4.08 2.60
CA ILE A 81 12.43 5.29 2.90
C ILE A 81 13.64 5.38 1.98
N HIS A 82 14.36 4.27 1.78
CA HIS A 82 15.51 4.23 0.88
C HIS A 82 15.11 4.52 -0.57
N GLN A 83 14.06 3.84 -1.06
CA GLN A 83 13.51 4.10 -2.40
C GLN A 83 13.08 5.56 -2.60
N CYS A 84 12.42 6.15 -1.60
CA CYS A 84 12.00 7.55 -1.67
C CYS A 84 13.21 8.49 -1.79
N ARG A 85 14.24 8.29 -0.95
CA ARG A 85 15.48 9.08 -0.97
C ARG A 85 16.22 8.99 -2.30
N GLU A 86 16.37 7.78 -2.83
CA GLU A 86 17.15 7.56 -4.04
C GLU A 86 16.54 8.22 -5.29
N GLY A 87 15.22 8.43 -5.32
CA GLY A 87 14.54 9.02 -6.47
C GLY A 87 14.25 10.54 -6.39
N TRP A 88 14.14 11.14 -5.20
CA TRP A 88 13.49 12.46 -5.10
C TRP A 88 14.31 13.62 -5.68
N HIS A 89 15.60 13.66 -5.38
CA HIS A 89 16.49 14.76 -5.74
C HIS A 89 17.58 14.33 -6.72
N ARG A 90 17.33 13.29 -7.53
CA ARG A 90 18.26 12.84 -8.57
C ARG A 90 18.59 13.97 -9.53
N ASP A 91 19.85 13.98 -9.96
CA ASP A 91 20.41 14.89 -10.96
C ASP A 91 20.74 14.19 -12.29
N ASP A 92 20.59 12.86 -12.34
CA ASP A 92 20.73 11.99 -13.50
C ASP A 92 19.40 11.33 -13.91
N GLU A 93 19.26 10.98 -15.19
CA GLU A 93 18.08 10.28 -15.69
C GLU A 93 18.18 8.82 -15.24
N PRO A 94 17.16 8.28 -14.55
CA PRO A 94 17.20 6.89 -14.14
C PRO A 94 17.12 6.00 -15.37
N GLU A 95 17.86 4.89 -15.36
CA GLU A 95 17.66 3.81 -16.31
C GLU A 95 16.21 3.32 -16.18
N LEU A 96 15.41 3.65 -17.18
CA LEU A 96 14.05 3.16 -17.24
C LEU A 96 14.12 1.70 -17.67
N PRO A 97 13.45 0.76 -16.97
CA PRO A 97 13.27 -0.57 -17.53
C PRO A 97 12.64 -0.40 -18.93
N LEU A 98 13.13 -1.16 -19.91
CA LEU A 98 12.55 -1.20 -21.26
C LEU A 98 11.04 -1.25 -21.09
N ALA A 99 10.35 -0.24 -21.63
CA ALA A 99 8.91 -0.18 -21.48
C ALA A 99 8.35 -1.50 -22.04
N PRO A 100 7.56 -2.30 -21.27
CA PRO A 100 6.50 -3.01 -21.96
C PRO A 100 5.74 -1.93 -22.71
N GLU A 101 5.45 -2.17 -23.99
CA GLU A 101 4.74 -1.24 -24.87
C GLU A 101 3.67 -0.50 -24.06
N MET A 102 3.59 0.81 -24.21
CA MET A 102 2.57 1.58 -23.51
C MET A 102 1.18 1.15 -23.97
N THR A 103 0.65 0.08 -23.38
CA THR A 103 -0.76 0.04 -23.07
C THR A 103 -0.94 1.14 -22.02
N PRO A 104 -1.84 2.12 -22.25
CA PRO A 104 -2.30 2.99 -21.17
C PRO A 104 -2.66 2.08 -19.98
N ASP A 105 -2.41 2.46 -18.73
CA ASP A 105 -2.81 1.63 -17.58
C ASP A 105 -4.28 1.15 -17.76
N GLU A 106 -4.43 -0.11 -18.17
CA GLU A 106 -5.70 -0.79 -18.45
C GLU A 106 -6.26 -1.21 -17.09
N ASP A 107 -7.04 -0.32 -16.50
CA ASP A 107 -8.35 -0.75 -16.01
C ASP A 107 -9.31 -0.77 -17.23
N ASP A 108 -8.99 -1.59 -18.23
CA ASP A 108 -9.89 -2.27 -19.19
C ASP A 108 -9.08 -2.98 -20.27
N GLU A 109 -9.36 -4.27 -20.50
CA GLU A 109 -9.07 -5.02 -21.75
C GLU A 109 -7.68 -5.71 -21.87
N THR A 110 -7.48 -6.79 -21.11
CA THR A 110 -6.75 -7.95 -21.66
C THR A 110 -7.61 -9.19 -21.55
N GLU A 111 -8.25 -9.61 -22.63
CA GLU A 111 -8.25 -11.00 -23.11
C GLU A 111 -8.35 -10.99 -24.65
N GLU A 112 -7.51 -11.80 -25.28
CA GLU A 112 -7.50 -12.08 -26.71
C GLU A 112 -8.81 -12.80 -27.08
N ASP A 113 -9.72 -12.10 -27.76
CA ASP A 113 -10.86 -12.70 -28.46
C ASP A 113 -10.58 -12.61 -29.96
N ASP A 114 -10.21 -13.73 -30.59
CA ASP A 114 -10.05 -13.91 -32.05
C ASP A 114 -11.42 -13.93 -32.76
N GLY A 115 -12.34 -13.06 -32.34
CA GLY A 115 -13.67 -12.83 -32.89
C GLY A 115 -13.79 -11.48 -33.59
N PRO A 116 -14.77 -11.28 -34.51
CA PRO A 116 -14.96 -10.00 -35.19
C PRO A 116 -15.28 -8.90 -34.16
N ALA A 117 -14.48 -7.82 -34.21
CA ALA A 117 -14.53 -6.71 -33.26
C ALA A 117 -15.97 -6.15 -33.08
N PRO A 118 -16.52 -6.13 -31.85
CA PRO A 118 -17.79 -5.47 -31.58
C PRO A 118 -17.63 -3.95 -31.75
N GLU A 119 -18.67 -3.29 -32.27
CA GLU A 119 -18.72 -1.83 -32.41
C GLU A 119 -18.47 -1.16 -31.05
N ARG A 120 -17.32 -0.49 -30.94
CA ARG A 120 -16.89 0.19 -29.71
C ARG A 120 -17.89 1.29 -29.36
N ALA A 121 -18.69 1.08 -28.31
CA ALA A 121 -19.64 2.06 -27.83
C ALA A 121 -18.93 3.39 -27.49
N VAL A 122 -19.13 4.40 -28.33
CA VAL A 122 -18.57 5.74 -28.16
C VAL A 122 -19.27 6.42 -26.99
N ARG A 123 -18.74 6.25 -25.78
CA ARG A 123 -19.22 7.00 -24.62
C ARG A 123 -18.84 8.47 -24.76
N SER A 124 -19.78 9.34 -24.43
CA SER A 124 -19.60 10.79 -24.38
C SER A 124 -18.35 11.16 -23.55
N THR A 125 -17.32 11.66 -24.22
CA THR A 125 -16.14 12.30 -23.62
C THR A 125 -16.43 13.74 -23.15
N ARG A 126 -17.71 14.12 -23.03
CA ARG A 126 -18.12 15.48 -22.72
C ARG A 126 -17.55 15.86 -21.35
N ARG A 127 -16.62 16.81 -21.38
CA ARG A 127 -16.06 17.44 -20.19
C ARG A 127 -17.21 17.96 -19.33
N LEU A 128 -17.17 17.70 -18.02
CA LEU A 128 -18.17 18.24 -17.12
C LEU A 128 -18.14 19.78 -17.16
N PRO A 129 -19.31 20.44 -17.01
CA PRO A 129 -19.36 21.89 -16.89
C PRO A 129 -18.55 22.37 -15.67
N ASP A 130 -18.17 23.65 -15.71
CA ASP A 130 -17.48 24.36 -14.61
C ASP A 130 -16.12 23.77 -14.21
N VAL A 131 -15.40 23.18 -15.16
CA VAL A 131 -14.02 22.73 -14.99
C VAL A 131 -13.07 23.77 -15.57
N PRO A 132 -12.11 24.33 -14.80
CA PRO A 132 -11.13 25.28 -15.32
C PRO A 132 -10.28 24.69 -16.44
N ASP A 133 -9.97 25.49 -17.46
CA ASP A 133 -9.00 25.12 -18.49
C ASP A 133 -7.60 24.97 -17.92
N LEU A 134 -6.87 24.01 -18.47
CA LEU A 134 -5.50 23.73 -18.09
C LEU A 134 -4.53 24.23 -19.17
N PRO A 135 -3.40 24.83 -18.76
CA PRO A 135 -2.39 25.26 -19.71
C PRO A 135 -1.80 24.04 -20.41
N LYS A 136 -1.57 24.18 -21.72
CA LYS A 136 -0.81 23.21 -22.50
C LYS A 136 0.65 23.63 -22.51
N GLN A 137 1.55 22.67 -22.36
CA GLN A 137 3.00 22.84 -22.47
C GLN A 137 3.53 21.77 -23.43
N ASP A 138 4.60 22.10 -24.15
CA ASP A 138 5.29 21.10 -24.96
C ASP A 138 5.99 20.09 -24.05
N MET A 139 5.89 18.81 -24.40
CA MET A 139 6.47 17.72 -23.62
C MET A 139 7.95 17.58 -23.95
N THR A 140 8.81 17.83 -22.97
CA THR A 140 10.23 17.49 -23.06
C THR A 140 10.45 16.03 -22.68
N ALA A 141 11.36 15.36 -23.40
CA ALA A 141 11.86 14.05 -23.00
C ALA A 141 12.65 14.19 -21.68
N GLY A 142 12.44 13.24 -20.76
CA GLY A 142 13.13 13.21 -19.47
C GLY A 142 12.22 13.33 -18.26
N THR A 143 12.81 13.08 -17.10
CA THR A 143 12.13 13.03 -15.80
C THR A 143 12.63 14.06 -14.80
N ILE A 144 13.76 14.71 -15.09
CA ILE A 144 14.43 15.58 -14.13
C ILE A 144 13.91 17.02 -14.24
N GLY A 145 13.66 17.65 -13.08
CA GLY A 145 13.25 19.05 -13.00
C GLY A 145 14.37 20.05 -13.31
N ARG A 146 13.96 21.30 -13.54
CA ARG A 146 14.86 22.45 -13.82
C ARG A 146 15.82 22.73 -12.66
N THR A 147 17.00 23.22 -13.00
CA THR A 147 17.98 23.77 -12.05
C THR A 147 17.81 25.29 -11.93
N PHE A 148 18.26 25.82 -10.80
CA PHE A 148 18.31 27.25 -10.51
C PHE A 148 19.71 27.58 -10.01
N THR A 149 20.22 28.74 -10.40
CA THR A 149 21.51 29.24 -9.94
C THR A 149 21.26 30.45 -9.07
N ASP A 150 21.74 30.42 -7.83
CA ASP A 150 21.69 31.59 -6.96
C ASP A 150 22.62 32.68 -7.52
N PRO A 151 22.09 33.85 -7.91
CA PRO A 151 22.91 34.94 -8.46
C PRO A 151 23.99 35.45 -7.50
N LYS A 152 23.80 35.29 -6.18
CA LYS A 152 24.73 35.79 -5.16
C LYS A 152 25.86 34.82 -4.88
N THR A 153 25.57 33.53 -4.81
CA THR A 153 26.55 32.50 -4.44
C THR A 153 27.08 31.70 -5.62
N GLY A 154 26.47 31.83 -6.81
CA GLY A 154 26.78 31.02 -7.98
C GLY A 154 26.40 29.54 -7.84
N ARG A 155 25.83 29.14 -6.70
CA ARG A 155 25.49 27.73 -6.43
C ARG A 155 24.28 27.33 -7.27
N THR A 156 24.44 26.23 -8.01
CA THR A 156 23.34 25.61 -8.74
C THR A 156 22.64 24.60 -7.85
N PHE A 157 21.32 24.70 -7.75
CA PHE A 157 20.49 23.80 -6.96
C PHE A 157 19.29 23.30 -7.77
N ARG A 158 18.82 22.10 -7.43
CA ARG A 158 17.68 21.44 -8.09
C ARG A 158 16.59 21.16 -7.05
N PRO A 159 15.67 22.11 -6.83
CA PRO A 159 14.59 21.91 -5.90
C PRO A 159 13.61 20.86 -6.43
N SER A 160 13.04 20.12 -5.49
CA SER A 160 11.88 19.26 -5.71
C SER A 160 10.72 19.76 -4.85
N MET A 161 9.54 19.17 -4.98
CA MET A 161 8.38 19.61 -4.19
C MET A 161 7.79 18.49 -3.34
N PHE A 162 7.24 18.89 -2.20
CA PHE A 162 6.35 18.08 -1.37
C PHE A 162 4.94 18.63 -1.52
N LEU A 163 4.05 17.80 -2.03
CA LEU A 163 2.67 18.11 -2.32
C LEU A 163 1.76 17.36 -1.36
N THR A 164 0.71 18.03 -0.91
CA THR A 164 -0.34 17.43 -0.11
C THR A 164 -1.71 17.77 -0.70
N LEU A 165 -2.51 16.75 -0.99
CA LEU A 165 -3.85 16.87 -1.57
C LEU A 165 -4.87 16.17 -0.68
N THR A 166 -5.92 16.87 -0.27
CA THR A 166 -7.03 16.30 0.52
C THR A 166 -8.33 16.31 -0.25
N LEU A 167 -9.14 15.27 -0.06
CA LEU A 167 -10.57 15.35 -0.39
C LEU A 167 -11.31 16.35 0.52
N GLY A 168 -12.54 16.69 0.13
CA GLY A 168 -13.39 17.62 0.86
C GLY A 168 -13.81 17.16 2.27
N SER A 169 -14.83 17.82 2.81
CA SER A 169 -15.52 17.38 4.02
C SER A 169 -16.96 17.03 3.67
N TYR A 170 -17.50 16.01 4.33
CA TYR A 170 -18.86 15.49 4.08
C TYR A 170 -19.86 15.94 5.15
N GLY A 171 -19.51 17.01 5.86
CA GLY A 171 -20.26 17.58 6.97
C GLY A 171 -19.35 18.36 7.92
N LYS A 172 -19.95 18.99 8.93
CA LYS A 172 -19.21 19.75 9.96
C LYS A 172 -18.44 18.79 10.86
N ILE A 173 -17.14 19.03 11.06
CA ILE A 173 -16.27 18.28 11.97
C ILE A 173 -16.05 19.09 13.24
N THR A 174 -16.09 18.44 14.40
CA THR A 174 -15.74 19.04 15.69
C THR A 174 -14.23 19.34 15.72
N PRO A 175 -13.83 20.59 16.01
CA PRO A 175 -12.42 20.99 15.98
C PRO A 175 -11.53 20.09 16.84
N GLY A 176 -10.39 19.68 16.28
CA GLY A 176 -9.37 18.89 16.98
C GLY A 176 -9.73 17.41 17.26
N THR A 177 -10.97 16.99 17.04
CA THR A 177 -11.42 15.62 17.31
C THR A 177 -11.35 14.71 16.09
N GLY A 178 -11.66 15.24 14.91
CA GLY A 178 -11.87 14.43 13.70
C GLY A 178 -13.26 13.80 13.63
N LEU A 179 -14.13 14.06 14.62
CA LEU A 179 -15.48 13.51 14.68
C LEU A 179 -16.48 14.46 13.99
N PRO A 180 -17.50 13.94 13.29
CA PRO A 180 -18.62 14.75 12.84
C PRO A 180 -19.31 15.43 14.03
N ALA A 181 -19.65 16.70 13.88
CA ALA A 181 -20.43 17.45 14.87
C ALA A 181 -21.83 16.83 15.06
N ASN A 182 -22.39 16.28 13.98
CA ASN A 182 -23.59 15.44 14.03
C ASN A 182 -23.40 14.23 13.10
N PRO A 183 -23.18 13.01 13.65
CA PRO A 183 -23.03 11.81 12.86
C PRO A 183 -24.28 11.41 12.05
N ARG A 184 -25.48 11.90 12.40
CA ARG A 184 -26.70 11.55 11.64
C ARG A 184 -26.84 12.33 10.34
N THR A 185 -26.21 13.50 10.25
CA THR A 185 -26.29 14.38 9.07
C THR A 185 -24.97 14.44 8.31
N TYR A 186 -23.99 13.62 8.69
CA TYR A 186 -22.74 13.49 7.98
C TYR A 186 -22.94 12.58 6.77
N ASP A 187 -22.54 13.01 5.59
CA ASP A 187 -22.73 12.27 4.35
C ASP A 187 -21.67 11.17 4.19
N TYR A 188 -21.88 10.08 4.93
CA TYR A 188 -21.01 8.90 4.87
C TYR A 188 -21.04 8.19 3.52
N ARG A 189 -22.14 8.34 2.78
CA ARG A 189 -22.31 7.68 1.50
C ARG A 189 -21.38 8.30 0.46
N THR A 190 -21.40 9.63 0.31
CA THR A 190 -20.43 10.36 -0.52
C THR A 190 -19.01 10.15 -0.02
N ALA A 191 -18.80 10.16 1.31
CA ALA A 191 -17.48 9.89 1.87
C ALA A 191 -16.91 8.52 1.48
N ALA A 192 -17.75 7.50 1.46
CA ALA A 192 -17.39 6.14 1.06
C ALA A 192 -17.11 6.04 -0.44
N LEU A 193 -17.98 6.60 -1.29
CA LEU A 193 -17.75 6.61 -2.75
C LEU A 193 -16.47 7.37 -3.12
N ASP A 194 -16.25 8.54 -2.51
CA ASP A 194 -15.02 9.31 -2.71
C ASP A 194 -13.77 8.53 -2.29
N ALA A 195 -13.84 7.79 -1.17
CA ALA A 195 -12.75 6.94 -0.74
C ALA A 195 -12.47 5.79 -1.72
N LEU A 196 -13.53 5.13 -2.21
CA LEU A 196 -13.44 4.03 -3.18
C LEU A 196 -12.83 4.49 -4.52
N MET A 197 -13.10 5.72 -4.96
CA MET A 197 -12.56 6.24 -6.23
C MET A 197 -11.31 7.12 -6.06
N PHE A 198 -10.77 7.26 -4.85
CA PHE A 198 -9.71 8.23 -4.58
C PHE A 198 -8.46 8.02 -5.45
N SER A 199 -8.06 6.76 -5.67
CA SER A 199 -6.92 6.42 -6.54
C SER A 199 -7.09 6.96 -7.95
N ARG A 200 -8.30 6.83 -8.51
CA ARG A 200 -8.63 7.29 -9.88
C ARG A 200 -8.46 8.81 -10.01
N VAL A 201 -8.84 9.57 -8.97
CA VAL A 201 -8.62 11.04 -8.95
C VAL A 201 -7.15 11.38 -8.84
N VAL A 202 -6.38 10.64 -8.05
CA VAL A 202 -4.92 10.83 -7.92
C VAL A 202 -4.23 10.56 -9.26
N ASP A 203 -4.62 9.51 -9.98
CA ASP A 203 -4.05 9.19 -11.29
C ASP A 203 -4.37 10.28 -12.31
N ARG A 204 -5.62 10.78 -12.34
CA ARG A 204 -6.00 11.92 -13.18
C ARG A 204 -5.23 13.19 -12.80
N PHE A 205 -4.99 13.43 -11.51
CA PHE A 205 -4.19 14.56 -11.06
C PHE A 205 -2.76 14.48 -11.61
N MET A 206 -2.11 13.32 -11.49
CA MET A 206 -0.74 13.13 -11.98
C MET A 206 -0.65 13.24 -13.52
N GLN A 207 -1.64 12.72 -14.25
CA GLN A 207 -1.73 12.88 -15.71
C GLN A 207 -1.84 14.36 -16.11
N ASN A 208 -2.75 15.11 -15.46
CA ASN A 208 -2.92 16.54 -15.71
C ASN A 208 -1.68 17.33 -15.32
N LEU A 209 -1.03 16.97 -14.21
CA LEU A 209 0.18 17.62 -13.73
C LEU A 209 1.32 17.46 -14.74
N ARG A 210 1.53 16.26 -15.30
CA ARG A 210 2.54 16.02 -16.36
C ARG A 210 2.29 16.90 -17.59
N ARG A 211 1.04 16.95 -18.06
CA ARG A 211 0.64 17.79 -19.20
C ARG A 211 0.88 19.28 -18.96
N CYS A 212 0.58 19.77 -17.76
CA CYS A 212 0.75 21.18 -17.41
C CYS A 212 2.20 21.55 -17.05
N ALA A 213 3.01 20.57 -16.64
CA ALA A 213 4.41 20.77 -16.29
C ALA A 213 5.34 20.67 -17.51
N GLY A 214 4.93 19.96 -18.57
CA GLY A 214 5.71 19.78 -19.79
C GLY A 214 6.83 18.74 -19.68
N TYR A 215 6.81 17.86 -18.68
CA TYR A 215 7.79 16.78 -18.54
C TYR A 215 7.18 15.56 -17.86
N ASN A 216 7.88 14.42 -17.91
CA ASN A 216 7.42 13.20 -17.26
C ASN A 216 7.65 13.24 -15.74
N VAL A 217 6.78 13.99 -15.04
CA VAL A 217 6.78 14.14 -13.58
C VAL A 217 6.79 12.78 -12.89
N GLN A 218 7.87 12.53 -12.14
CA GLN A 218 8.00 11.37 -11.28
C GLN A 218 7.62 11.73 -9.85
N TYR A 219 6.99 10.79 -9.16
CA TYR A 219 6.58 10.96 -7.77
C TYR A 219 6.74 9.67 -6.97
N PHE A 220 6.93 9.86 -5.67
CA PHE A 220 6.70 8.88 -4.63
C PHE A 220 5.63 9.44 -3.71
N ALA A 221 4.52 8.74 -3.53
CA ALA A 221 3.42 9.20 -2.72
C ALA A 221 2.88 8.12 -1.79
N ALA A 222 2.28 8.57 -0.70
CA ALA A 222 1.59 7.75 0.27
C ALA A 222 0.17 8.29 0.49
N VAL A 223 -0.79 7.37 0.57
CA VAL A 223 -2.16 7.66 0.95
C VAL A 223 -2.33 7.43 2.44
N GLU A 224 -2.86 8.43 3.12
CA GLU A 224 -3.12 8.46 4.56
C GLU A 224 -4.56 8.95 4.81
N PRO A 225 -5.28 8.46 5.83
CA PRO A 225 -6.50 9.14 6.27
C PRO A 225 -6.14 10.44 7.00
N GLN A 226 -6.96 11.48 6.85
CA GLN A 226 -6.98 12.52 7.87
C GLN A 226 -7.70 12.04 9.13
N LYS A 227 -7.57 12.79 10.24
CA LYS A 227 -8.35 12.53 11.46
C LYS A 227 -9.85 12.34 11.19
N ARG A 228 -10.42 13.05 10.22
CA ARG A 228 -11.82 12.92 9.79
C ARG A 228 -12.11 11.78 8.79
N LEU A 229 -11.18 10.83 8.64
CA LEU A 229 -11.21 9.70 7.70
C LEU A 229 -11.19 10.04 6.20
N ALA A 230 -11.30 11.32 5.83
CA ALA A 230 -11.14 11.73 4.43
C ALA A 230 -9.73 11.37 3.90
N PRO A 231 -9.63 10.71 2.74
CA PRO A 231 -8.34 10.37 2.14
C PRO A 231 -7.46 11.59 1.86
N HIS A 232 -6.17 11.38 2.06
CA HIS A 232 -5.12 12.38 1.92
C HIS A 232 -3.95 11.78 1.15
N LEU A 233 -3.42 12.50 0.18
CA LEU A 233 -2.19 12.14 -0.53
C LEU A 233 -1.05 13.04 -0.06
N HIS A 234 0.05 12.42 0.34
CA HIS A 234 1.35 13.09 0.50
C HIS A 234 2.28 12.61 -0.59
N ALA A 235 2.82 13.52 -1.40
CA ALA A 235 3.64 13.19 -2.56
C ALA A 235 4.96 13.98 -2.56
N ALA A 236 6.07 13.24 -2.59
CA ALA A 236 7.36 13.72 -3.06
C ALA A 236 7.33 13.73 -4.58
N ILE A 237 7.54 14.88 -5.19
CA ILE A 237 7.54 15.07 -6.65
C ILE A 237 8.91 15.58 -7.08
N ARG A 238 9.51 14.96 -8.09
CA ARG A 238 10.80 15.39 -8.66
C ARG A 238 10.62 16.67 -9.48
N GLY A 239 11.41 17.68 -9.15
CA GLY A 239 11.38 18.98 -9.82
C GLY A 239 10.38 19.96 -9.23
N THR A 240 10.37 21.17 -9.80
CA THR A 240 9.51 22.28 -9.35
C THR A 240 8.49 22.67 -10.40
N ILE A 241 7.24 22.77 -9.96
CA ILE A 241 6.11 23.24 -10.75
C ILE A 241 5.54 24.48 -10.04
N PRO A 242 5.17 25.56 -10.76
CA PRO A 242 4.63 26.75 -10.12
C PRO A 242 3.38 26.44 -9.29
N ARG A 243 3.28 27.02 -8.08
CA ARG A 243 2.15 26.77 -7.16
C ARG A 243 0.79 27.08 -7.78
N ALA A 244 0.71 28.11 -8.63
CA ALA A 244 -0.51 28.47 -9.35
C ALA A 244 -0.97 27.34 -10.28
N ILE A 245 -0.05 26.73 -11.01
CA ILE A 245 -0.32 25.60 -11.91
C ILE A 245 -0.79 24.39 -11.10
N VAL A 246 -0.11 24.04 -10.00
CA VAL A 246 -0.51 22.92 -9.14
C VAL A 246 -1.94 23.11 -8.60
N LYS A 247 -2.28 24.32 -8.14
CA LYS A 247 -3.62 24.66 -7.65
C LYS A 247 -4.68 24.61 -8.76
N GLN A 248 -4.34 25.07 -9.97
CA GLN A 248 -5.22 25.02 -11.13
C GLN A 248 -5.47 23.57 -11.58
N VAL A 249 -4.43 22.73 -11.61
CA VAL A 249 -4.52 21.29 -11.86
C VAL A 249 -5.41 20.62 -10.83
N ALA A 250 -5.21 20.90 -9.54
CA ALA A 250 -6.06 20.33 -8.49
C ALA A 250 -7.53 20.73 -8.65
N ALA A 251 -7.81 22.01 -8.94
CA ALA A 251 -9.18 22.52 -9.15
C ALA A 251 -9.87 21.94 -10.40
N ALA A 252 -9.10 21.64 -11.45
CA ALA A 252 -9.62 21.06 -12.69
C ALA A 252 -9.69 19.53 -12.68
N THR A 253 -9.11 18.87 -11.68
CA THR A 253 -9.06 17.40 -11.63
C THR A 253 -10.31 16.82 -10.99
N TYR A 254 -10.94 15.88 -11.69
CA TYR A 254 -12.06 15.09 -11.22
C TYR A 254 -11.99 13.68 -11.80
N PHE A 255 -12.73 12.76 -11.18
CA PHE A 255 -13.09 11.47 -11.76
C PHE A 255 -14.62 11.35 -11.77
N ALA A 256 -15.18 10.96 -12.91
CA ALA A 256 -16.62 10.75 -13.08
C ALA A 256 -16.89 9.26 -13.33
N ALA A 257 -17.67 8.65 -12.44
CA ALA A 257 -18.11 7.27 -12.54
C ALA A 257 -19.37 7.18 -13.40
N TRP A 258 -19.20 6.81 -14.67
CA TRP A 258 -20.29 6.54 -15.61
C TRP A 258 -20.77 5.10 -15.44
N TRP A 259 -21.45 4.86 -14.33
CA TRP A 259 -21.92 3.55 -13.89
C TRP A 259 -23.45 3.52 -13.84
N PRO A 260 -24.07 2.35 -13.63
CA PRO A 260 -25.48 2.30 -13.24
C PRO A 260 -25.71 3.06 -11.93
N SER A 261 -26.96 3.42 -11.66
CA SER A 261 -27.28 4.03 -10.37
C SER A 261 -27.01 3.05 -9.23
N CYS A 262 -26.51 3.57 -8.12
CA CYS A 262 -26.25 2.77 -6.92
C CYS A 262 -26.85 3.42 -5.67
N ALA A 263 -27.89 4.26 -5.82
CA ALA A 263 -28.52 4.98 -4.73
C ALA A 263 -29.21 4.01 -3.75
N ASP A 264 -29.47 4.46 -2.53
CA ASP A 264 -30.09 3.59 -1.52
C ASP A 264 -31.52 3.17 -1.94
N ALA A 265 -32.21 3.99 -2.73
CA ALA A 265 -33.53 3.70 -3.30
C ALA A 265 -33.50 2.63 -4.40
N ASP A 266 -32.33 2.35 -5.00
CA ASP A 266 -32.16 1.39 -6.10
C ASP A 266 -31.71 0.01 -5.60
N VAL A 267 -31.64 -0.20 -4.28
CA VAL A 267 -31.28 -1.50 -3.71
C VAL A 267 -32.41 -2.49 -3.97
N VAL A 268 -32.10 -3.55 -4.73
CA VAL A 268 -33.02 -4.64 -5.07
C VAL A 268 -32.81 -5.82 -4.13
N TYR A 269 -31.55 -6.17 -3.85
CA TYR A 269 -31.18 -7.32 -3.00
C TYR A 269 -30.42 -6.85 -1.77
N GLY A 270 -31.16 -6.48 -0.73
CA GLY A 270 -30.65 -6.09 0.57
C GLY A 270 -30.17 -7.28 1.41
N ASP A 271 -29.75 -7.00 2.65
CA ASP A 271 -29.11 -7.98 3.53
C ASP A 271 -30.02 -9.14 3.97
N ARG A 272 -31.34 -9.00 3.80
CA ARG A 272 -32.36 -9.99 4.18
C ARG A 272 -33.02 -10.67 2.99
N ASP A 273 -32.71 -10.24 1.78
CA ASP A 273 -33.32 -10.74 0.57
C ASP A 273 -32.57 -11.96 0.05
N GLN A 274 -33.26 -12.78 -0.75
CA GLN A 274 -32.60 -13.89 -1.43
C GLN A 274 -31.67 -13.33 -2.51
N ALA A 275 -30.40 -13.73 -2.49
CA ALA A 275 -29.42 -13.24 -3.45
C ALA A 275 -29.65 -13.80 -4.86
N PRO A 276 -29.23 -13.08 -5.92
CA PRO A 276 -29.17 -13.61 -7.28
C PRO A 276 -28.39 -14.93 -7.36
N VAL A 277 -28.88 -15.85 -8.19
CA VAL A 277 -28.32 -17.20 -8.32
C VAL A 277 -27.51 -17.28 -9.62
N TRP A 278 -26.34 -17.89 -9.55
CA TRP A 278 -25.53 -18.15 -10.73
C TRP A 278 -26.13 -19.31 -11.54
N ASP A 279 -26.32 -19.09 -12.83
CA ASP A 279 -26.71 -20.10 -13.80
C ASP A 279 -25.50 -20.51 -14.64
N GLU A 280 -25.11 -21.78 -14.56
CA GLU A 280 -23.93 -22.30 -15.27
C GLU A 280 -24.15 -22.35 -16.79
N ASP A 281 -25.38 -22.63 -17.23
CA ASP A 281 -25.70 -22.80 -18.65
C ASP A 281 -25.60 -21.48 -19.42
N THR A 282 -26.10 -20.39 -18.85
CA THR A 282 -26.02 -19.05 -19.46
C THR A 282 -24.84 -18.21 -18.98
N SER A 283 -24.07 -18.71 -18.01
CA SER A 283 -22.99 -17.96 -17.34
C SER A 283 -23.45 -16.58 -16.87
N SER A 284 -24.62 -16.53 -16.21
CA SER A 284 -25.26 -15.29 -15.80
C SER A 284 -25.91 -15.38 -14.43
N TYR A 285 -26.15 -14.23 -13.80
CA TYR A 285 -26.92 -14.15 -12.57
C TYR A 285 -28.41 -13.99 -12.86
N LEU A 286 -29.22 -14.85 -12.25
CA LEU A 286 -30.67 -14.84 -12.33
C LEU A 286 -31.30 -14.25 -11.07
N ASP A 287 -32.39 -13.51 -11.26
CA ASP A 287 -33.27 -13.12 -10.16
C ASP A 287 -33.92 -14.39 -9.56
N PRO A 288 -33.84 -14.59 -8.23
CA PRO A 288 -34.27 -15.84 -7.59
C PRO A 288 -35.80 -16.02 -7.56
N ALA A 289 -36.59 -14.94 -7.71
CA ALA A 289 -38.04 -15.00 -7.67
C ALA A 289 -38.65 -15.26 -9.07
N THR A 290 -38.03 -14.71 -10.11
CA THR A 290 -38.54 -14.73 -11.49
C THR A 290 -37.78 -15.70 -12.41
N GLY A 291 -36.55 -16.07 -12.05
CA GLY A 291 -35.65 -16.85 -12.89
C GLY A 291 -35.11 -16.08 -14.11
N GLN A 292 -35.35 -14.77 -14.20
CA GLN A 292 -34.88 -13.96 -15.31
C GLN A 292 -33.42 -13.51 -15.10
N ALA A 293 -32.65 -13.47 -16.17
CA ALA A 293 -31.28 -12.94 -16.13
C ALA A 293 -31.29 -11.45 -15.78
N LEU A 294 -30.41 -11.07 -14.86
CA LEU A 294 -30.19 -9.67 -14.52
C LEU A 294 -29.59 -8.92 -15.73
N PRO A 295 -29.86 -7.62 -15.89
CA PRO A 295 -29.19 -6.80 -16.89
C PRO A 295 -27.66 -6.89 -16.81
N THR A 296 -27.01 -7.03 -17.97
CA THR A 296 -25.53 -7.01 -18.05
C THR A 296 -24.98 -5.61 -17.77
N TRP A 297 -23.69 -5.53 -17.50
CA TRP A 297 -23.00 -4.27 -17.33
C TRP A 297 -23.15 -3.33 -18.55
N GLU A 298 -23.02 -3.88 -19.76
CA GLU A 298 -23.16 -3.13 -21.01
C GLU A 298 -24.57 -2.57 -21.14
N GLN A 299 -25.59 -3.38 -20.88
CA GLN A 299 -26.99 -2.96 -20.94
C GLN A 299 -27.29 -1.86 -19.92
N ALA A 300 -26.82 -2.02 -18.69
CA ALA A 300 -27.03 -1.06 -17.61
C ALA A 300 -26.25 0.26 -17.79
N THR A 301 -25.24 0.29 -18.67
CA THR A 301 -24.42 1.48 -18.95
C THR A 301 -24.65 2.11 -20.32
N ALA A 302 -25.43 1.47 -21.20
CA ALA A 302 -25.62 1.89 -22.59
C ALA A 302 -26.20 3.30 -22.76
N ALA A 303 -27.12 3.71 -21.88
CA ALA A 303 -27.90 4.95 -22.02
C ALA A 303 -27.74 5.91 -20.83
N LEU A 304 -26.56 5.96 -20.20
CA LEU A 304 -26.31 6.88 -19.08
C LEU A 304 -26.25 8.34 -19.56
N GLU A 305 -27.20 9.16 -19.09
CA GLU A 305 -27.20 10.60 -19.35
C GLU A 305 -26.23 11.37 -18.42
N ASN A 306 -26.08 10.89 -17.18
CA ASN A 306 -25.28 11.53 -16.14
C ASN A 306 -24.38 10.49 -15.45
N PRO A 307 -23.18 10.89 -14.97
CA PRO A 307 -22.38 10.02 -14.12
C PRO A 307 -23.07 9.82 -12.77
N THR A 308 -23.06 8.58 -12.26
CA THR A 308 -23.60 8.24 -10.93
C THR A 308 -22.89 8.99 -9.81
N HIS A 309 -21.58 9.20 -9.96
CA HIS A 309 -20.77 9.86 -8.95
C HIS A 309 -19.62 10.66 -9.55
N VAL A 310 -19.29 11.80 -8.96
CA VAL A 310 -18.15 12.63 -9.38
C VAL A 310 -17.31 12.97 -8.16
N VAL A 311 -16.06 12.54 -8.16
CA VAL A 311 -15.08 12.83 -7.11
C VAL A 311 -14.19 13.98 -7.54
N ARG A 312 -13.99 14.95 -6.64
CA ARG A 312 -13.12 16.12 -6.84
C ARG A 312 -12.15 16.27 -5.68
N LEU A 313 -10.97 16.82 -5.97
CA LEU A 313 -10.04 17.22 -4.92
C LEU A 313 -10.61 18.41 -4.13
N GLY A 314 -10.31 18.45 -2.82
CA GLY A 314 -10.67 19.56 -1.96
C GLY A 314 -9.87 20.82 -2.27
N LYS A 315 -10.33 21.96 -1.72
CA LYS A 315 -9.67 23.27 -1.91
C LYS A 315 -8.28 23.37 -1.26
N GLN A 316 -7.97 22.48 -0.32
CA GLN A 316 -6.71 22.49 0.42
C GLN A 316 -5.61 21.79 -0.40
N VAL A 317 -4.66 22.60 -0.88
CA VAL A 317 -3.48 22.16 -1.61
C VAL A 317 -2.26 22.81 -0.95
N ASP A 318 -1.44 22.01 -0.27
CA ASP A 318 -0.19 22.48 0.35
C ASP A 318 1.01 22.08 -0.52
N VAL A 319 1.88 23.04 -0.81
CA VAL A 319 3.02 22.89 -1.73
C VAL A 319 4.27 23.51 -1.12
N LYS A 320 5.23 22.65 -0.79
CA LYS A 320 6.53 23.03 -0.22
C LYS A 320 7.64 22.72 -1.22
N GLY A 321 8.54 23.66 -1.45
CA GLY A 321 9.79 23.41 -2.17
C GLY A 321 10.84 22.90 -1.19
N LEU A 322 11.59 21.88 -1.59
CA LEU A 322 12.61 21.24 -0.76
C LEU A 322 13.89 21.04 -1.58
N LEU A 323 15.03 21.22 -0.91
CA LEU A 323 16.36 20.95 -1.46
C LEU A 323 16.85 19.59 -0.97
N GLY A 324 17.49 18.83 -1.88
CA GLY A 324 18.09 17.54 -1.52
C GLY A 324 19.23 17.70 -0.52
N GLY A 325 19.43 16.68 0.31
CA GLY A 325 20.50 16.67 1.33
C GLY A 325 20.26 17.60 2.53
N THR A 326 19.05 18.17 2.66
CA THR A 326 18.68 19.02 3.80
C THR A 326 17.91 18.21 4.86
N GLU A 327 17.95 18.66 6.11
CA GLU A 327 17.16 18.08 7.20
C GLU A 327 15.66 18.09 6.89
N ASP A 328 15.17 19.13 6.20
CA ASP A 328 13.78 19.24 5.77
C ASP A 328 13.37 18.15 4.77
N SER A 329 14.23 17.85 3.79
CA SER A 329 13.99 16.75 2.84
C SER A 329 13.94 15.40 3.55
N ASP A 330 14.85 15.17 4.49
CA ASP A 330 14.89 13.95 5.29
C ASP A 330 13.68 13.80 6.21
N ARG A 331 13.24 14.90 6.82
CA ARG A 331 12.02 14.97 7.62
C ARG A 331 10.79 14.66 6.76
N ALA A 332 10.72 15.19 5.55
CA ALA A 332 9.62 14.94 4.63
C ALA A 332 9.57 13.48 4.16
N VAL A 333 10.72 12.83 3.87
CA VAL A 333 10.76 11.40 3.57
C VAL A 333 10.24 10.56 4.74
N ARG A 334 10.71 10.86 5.97
CA ARG A 334 10.26 10.16 7.18
C ARG A 334 8.77 10.31 7.41
N TYR A 335 8.24 11.52 7.18
CA TYR A 335 6.83 11.83 7.28
C TYR A 335 6.00 11.05 6.25
N LEU A 336 6.41 11.05 4.98
CA LEU A 336 5.71 10.32 3.92
C LEU A 336 5.66 8.81 4.21
N CYS A 337 6.73 8.26 4.77
CA CYS A 337 6.78 6.84 5.14
C CYS A 337 6.17 6.52 6.51
N LYS A 338 5.65 7.50 7.26
CA LYS A 338 5.24 7.34 8.67
C LYS A 338 4.11 6.35 8.86
N TYR A 339 3.10 6.37 7.99
CA TYR A 339 1.86 5.60 8.16
C TYR A 339 1.73 4.43 7.19
N LEU A 340 2.79 4.09 6.47
CA LEU A 340 2.77 2.98 5.50
C LEU A 340 2.43 1.63 6.15
N THR A 341 2.75 1.50 7.42
CA THR A 341 2.64 0.26 8.19
C THR A 341 1.39 0.18 9.06
N LYS A 342 0.68 1.30 9.24
CA LYS A 342 -0.54 1.38 10.06
C LYS A 342 -1.78 0.99 9.26
N SER A 343 -2.85 0.60 9.93
CA SER A 343 -4.20 0.49 9.35
C SER A 343 -4.77 1.89 9.04
N ILE A 344 -5.63 2.06 8.02
CA ILE A 344 -6.28 3.37 7.77
C ILE A 344 -7.18 3.66 8.98
N ALA A 345 -8.07 2.71 9.30
CA ALA A 345 -8.97 2.81 10.44
C ALA A 345 -8.24 3.01 11.77
N GLY A 346 -7.09 2.35 11.94
CA GLY A 346 -6.31 2.40 13.19
C GLY A 346 -5.32 3.56 13.30
N THR A 347 -5.21 4.45 12.31
CA THR A 347 -4.16 5.49 12.30
C THR A 347 -4.29 6.48 13.46
N TYR A 348 -5.52 6.81 13.84
CA TYR A 348 -5.84 7.73 14.95
C TYR A 348 -6.58 7.07 16.09
N ALA A 349 -6.76 5.75 16.03
CA ALA A 349 -7.26 4.98 17.17
C ALA A 349 -6.17 4.90 18.26
N ALA A 350 -6.59 4.82 19.51
CA ALA A 350 -5.71 4.51 20.62
C ALA A 350 -5.01 3.15 20.40
N PRO A 351 -3.77 2.97 20.90
CA PRO A 351 -3.11 1.66 20.90
C PRO A 351 -3.94 0.63 21.66
N ASP A 352 -3.88 -0.64 21.25
CA ASP A 352 -4.61 -1.75 21.89
C ASP A 352 -4.25 -1.92 23.38
N ASP A 353 -3.04 -1.51 23.79
CA ASP A 353 -2.53 -1.59 25.18
C ASP A 353 -2.85 -0.34 26.03
N ALA A 354 -3.69 0.57 25.53
CA ALA A 354 -4.09 1.76 26.29
C ALA A 354 -5.05 1.42 27.43
N ALA A 355 -5.09 2.27 28.47
CA ALA A 355 -6.14 2.29 29.48
C ALA A 355 -7.54 2.29 28.82
N PRO A 356 -8.63 1.91 29.53
CA PRO A 356 -9.97 1.76 28.95
C PRO A 356 -10.31 2.89 27.99
N ALA A 357 -10.75 2.54 26.77
CA ALA A 357 -11.03 3.50 25.71
C ALA A 357 -11.88 4.65 26.24
N ASP A 358 -11.35 5.88 26.20
CA ASP A 358 -12.10 7.05 26.63
C ASP A 358 -13.34 7.24 25.72
N ALA A 359 -14.31 8.05 26.17
CA ALA A 359 -15.56 8.26 25.42
C ALA A 359 -15.31 8.79 23.98
N ARG A 360 -14.18 9.47 23.77
CA ARG A 360 -13.78 10.00 22.47
C ARG A 360 -13.29 8.89 21.54
N GLN A 361 -12.53 7.93 22.04
CA GLN A 361 -12.07 6.77 21.29
C GLN A 361 -13.27 5.93 20.82
N VAL A 362 -14.20 5.64 21.73
CA VAL A 362 -15.45 4.93 21.38
C VAL A 362 -16.25 5.69 20.31
N ALA A 363 -16.31 7.03 20.40
CA ALA A 363 -16.97 7.84 19.38
C ALA A 363 -16.24 7.79 18.02
N TYR A 364 -14.91 7.71 18.03
CA TYR A 364 -14.07 7.57 16.83
C TYR A 364 -14.26 6.23 16.15
N ASP A 365 -14.26 5.13 16.91
CA ASP A 365 -14.52 3.80 16.37
C ASP A 365 -15.93 3.72 15.78
N LYS A 366 -16.94 4.31 16.42
CA LYS A 366 -18.29 4.45 15.84
C LYS A 366 -18.32 5.33 14.59
N HIS A 367 -17.41 6.27 14.42
CA HIS A 367 -17.29 7.06 13.19
C HIS A 367 -16.68 6.21 12.06
N VAL A 368 -15.65 5.43 12.37
CA VAL A 368 -15.05 4.43 11.47
C VAL A 368 -16.09 3.40 11.03
N ASP A 369 -16.85 2.83 11.96
CA ASP A 369 -17.85 1.78 11.66
C ASP A 369 -18.96 2.29 10.76
N ARG A 370 -19.41 3.55 10.95
CA ARG A 370 -20.40 4.17 10.06
C ARG A 370 -19.88 4.33 8.64
N LEU A 371 -18.63 4.78 8.47
CA LEU A 371 -18.03 4.87 7.14
C LEU A 371 -17.86 3.49 6.51
N HIS A 372 -17.39 2.51 7.30
CA HIS A 372 -17.21 1.14 6.85
C HIS A 372 -18.51 0.49 6.39
N ALA A 373 -19.62 0.73 7.09
CA ALA A 373 -20.94 0.21 6.72
C ALA A 373 -21.33 0.59 5.28
N HIS A 374 -21.05 1.82 4.86
CA HIS A 374 -21.27 2.26 3.47
C HIS A 374 -20.23 1.68 2.52
N VAL A 375 -18.94 1.75 2.87
CA VAL A 375 -17.84 1.21 2.05
C VAL A 375 -18.07 -0.26 1.72
N ARG A 376 -18.57 -1.06 2.66
CA ARG A 376 -18.80 -2.50 2.49
C ARG A 376 -19.77 -2.83 1.36
N VAL A 377 -20.82 -2.02 1.17
CA VAL A 377 -21.95 -2.35 0.28
C VAL A 377 -21.99 -1.54 -1.02
N LEU A 378 -21.25 -0.44 -1.09
CA LEU A 378 -21.14 0.37 -2.31
C LEU A 378 -20.19 -0.30 -3.33
N PRO A 379 -20.40 -0.11 -4.64
CA PRO A 379 -19.53 -0.69 -5.65
C PRO A 379 -18.17 0.04 -5.72
N CYS A 380 -17.07 -0.71 -5.81
CA CYS A 380 -15.70 -0.17 -5.91
C CYS A 380 -15.14 -0.10 -7.34
N SER A 381 -15.71 -0.88 -8.27
CA SER A 381 -15.29 -1.02 -9.67
C SER A 381 -16.44 -1.57 -10.51
N PRO A 382 -16.35 -1.55 -11.86
CA PRO A 382 -17.30 -2.24 -12.74
C PRO A 382 -17.47 -3.74 -12.45
N SER A 383 -16.40 -4.42 -12.03
CA SER A 383 -16.39 -5.86 -11.69
C SER A 383 -16.79 -6.16 -10.24
N CYS A 384 -17.23 -5.14 -9.48
CA CYS A 384 -17.53 -5.31 -8.07
C CYS A 384 -18.80 -6.15 -7.85
N ALA A 385 -18.71 -7.20 -7.04
CA ALA A 385 -19.86 -8.05 -6.66
C ALA A 385 -21.07 -7.27 -6.11
N ASN A 386 -20.85 -6.08 -5.55
CA ASN A 386 -21.92 -5.24 -5.02
C ASN A 386 -22.89 -4.71 -6.09
N TRP A 387 -22.58 -4.82 -7.40
CA TRP A 387 -23.57 -4.53 -8.44
C TRP A 387 -24.79 -5.44 -8.37
N LEU A 388 -24.62 -6.68 -7.89
CA LEU A 388 -25.72 -7.59 -7.66
C LEU A 388 -26.73 -7.02 -6.65
N ARG A 389 -26.32 -6.15 -5.71
CA ARG A 389 -27.24 -5.47 -4.78
C ARG A 389 -28.27 -4.59 -5.49
N TYR A 390 -27.90 -4.05 -6.65
CA TYR A 390 -28.69 -3.12 -7.46
C TYR A 390 -29.35 -3.81 -8.66
N GLY A 391 -29.35 -5.15 -8.70
CA GLY A 391 -29.92 -5.93 -9.79
C GLY A 391 -29.19 -5.77 -11.12
N VAL A 392 -27.87 -5.53 -11.08
CA VAL A 392 -27.02 -5.46 -12.27
C VAL A 392 -25.91 -6.49 -12.15
N GLN A 393 -25.62 -7.20 -13.24
CA GLN A 393 -24.46 -8.09 -13.28
C GLN A 393 -23.16 -7.26 -13.31
N PRO A 394 -22.16 -7.57 -12.47
CA PRO A 394 -20.86 -6.93 -12.58
C PRO A 394 -20.22 -7.23 -13.94
N LYS A 395 -19.32 -6.35 -14.39
CA LYS A 395 -18.52 -6.61 -15.61
C LYS A 395 -17.70 -7.89 -15.41
N ASN A 396 -17.80 -8.82 -16.36
CA ASN A 396 -17.16 -10.15 -16.34
C ASN A 396 -17.53 -10.94 -15.06
N PRO A 397 -18.81 -11.29 -14.87
CA PRO A 397 -19.26 -11.96 -13.65
C PRO A 397 -18.70 -13.40 -13.60
N THR A 398 -18.35 -13.84 -12.40
CA THR A 398 -17.91 -15.22 -12.13
C THR A 398 -18.84 -15.88 -11.12
N PRO A 399 -18.90 -17.22 -11.05
CA PRO A 399 -19.65 -17.91 -10.01
C PRO A 399 -19.23 -17.47 -8.59
N GLY A 400 -20.17 -17.47 -7.65
CA GLY A 400 -19.91 -17.28 -6.21
C GLY A 400 -19.85 -15.83 -5.71
N LEU A 401 -20.02 -14.82 -6.57
CA LEU A 401 -20.20 -13.43 -6.14
C LEU A 401 -21.53 -13.26 -5.38
N GLN A 402 -21.51 -12.45 -4.32
CA GLN A 402 -22.68 -12.15 -3.50
C GLN A 402 -22.78 -10.64 -3.20
N PRO A 403 -24.02 -10.09 -3.10
CA PRO A 403 -24.24 -8.72 -2.65
C PRO A 403 -23.60 -8.45 -1.29
N GLY A 404 -22.83 -7.37 -1.16
CA GLY A 404 -22.20 -6.95 0.11
C GLY A 404 -20.96 -7.75 0.52
N ALA A 405 -20.45 -8.64 -0.34
CA ALA A 405 -19.34 -9.56 -0.06
C ALA A 405 -18.21 -9.50 -1.12
N CYS A 406 -18.02 -8.34 -1.75
CA CYS A 406 -16.90 -8.16 -2.68
C CYS A 406 -15.54 -8.38 -1.97
N LEU A 407 -14.69 -9.21 -2.58
CA LEU A 407 -13.38 -9.61 -2.04
C LEU A 407 -12.30 -8.51 -2.15
N SER A 408 -12.60 -7.37 -2.77
CA SER A 408 -11.65 -6.27 -2.87
C SER A 408 -11.26 -5.79 -1.47
N PRO A 409 -9.96 -5.66 -1.15
CA PRO A 409 -9.52 -5.15 0.14
C PRO A 409 -10.03 -3.74 0.46
N ALA A 410 -10.51 -3.00 -0.54
CA ALA A 410 -11.15 -1.70 -0.34
C ALA A 410 -12.36 -1.79 0.62
N HIS A 411 -13.07 -2.92 0.63
CA HIS A 411 -14.24 -3.14 1.49
C HIS A 411 -13.88 -3.53 2.93
N ASP A 412 -12.60 -3.82 3.21
CA ASP A 412 -12.14 -4.14 4.55
C ASP A 412 -12.21 -2.91 5.47
N ARG A 413 -12.62 -3.13 6.73
CA ARG A 413 -12.60 -2.09 7.77
C ARG A 413 -11.21 -1.49 7.93
N GLU A 414 -10.14 -2.26 7.70
CA GLU A 414 -8.76 -1.80 7.80
C GLU A 414 -8.39 -0.73 6.73
N ASN A 415 -9.07 -0.78 5.59
CA ASN A 415 -8.73 0.01 4.40
C ASN A 415 -9.74 1.14 4.12
N LEU A 416 -10.98 1.04 4.59
CA LEU A 416 -12.00 2.10 4.52
C LEU A 416 -12.11 2.74 3.11
N GLY A 417 -12.23 1.90 2.08
CA GLY A 417 -12.40 2.32 0.70
C GLY A 417 -11.10 2.44 -0.09
N LEU A 418 -9.94 2.43 0.56
CA LEU A 418 -8.65 2.53 -0.12
C LEU A 418 -8.13 1.14 -0.51
N GLY A 419 -8.26 0.78 -1.78
CA GLY A 419 -7.83 -0.52 -2.31
C GLY A 419 -6.32 -0.74 -2.16
N GLY A 420 -5.90 -1.43 -1.09
CA GLY A 420 -4.60 -2.09 -0.83
C GLY A 420 -3.30 -1.30 -1.02
N ARG A 421 -3.09 -0.71 -2.19
CA ARG A 421 -1.88 0.00 -2.64
C ARG A 421 -1.83 1.43 -2.09
N ARG A 422 -1.35 1.56 -0.85
CA ARG A 422 -1.19 2.86 -0.18
C ARG A 422 0.08 3.62 -0.58
N VAL A 423 1.04 2.96 -1.21
CA VAL A 423 2.28 3.58 -1.72
C VAL A 423 2.20 3.62 -3.25
N LEU A 424 2.22 4.82 -3.80
CA LEU A 424 2.17 5.08 -5.23
C LEU A 424 3.55 5.59 -5.66
N VAL A 425 4.28 4.81 -6.45
CA VAL A 425 5.62 5.16 -6.91
C VAL A 425 5.64 5.09 -8.42
N SER A 426 6.11 6.16 -9.07
CA SER A 426 6.30 6.16 -10.52
C SER A 426 7.37 5.16 -10.93
N ARG A 427 7.20 4.50 -12.09
CA ARG A 427 8.15 3.50 -12.59
C ARG A 427 9.57 4.08 -12.75
N GLY A 428 9.67 5.31 -13.27
CA GLY A 428 10.92 6.07 -13.41
C GLY A 428 11.38 6.81 -12.15
N TRP A 429 10.92 6.43 -10.96
CA TRP A 429 11.35 7.09 -9.73
C TRP A 429 12.81 6.80 -9.39
N SER A 430 13.23 5.54 -9.29
CA SER A 430 14.64 5.20 -9.07
C SER A 430 15.25 4.38 -10.20
N GLY A 431 14.45 3.98 -11.20
CA GLY A 431 14.83 2.92 -12.16
C GLY A 431 14.85 1.51 -11.57
N LYS A 432 15.02 1.40 -10.23
CA LYS A 432 15.11 0.13 -9.50
C LYS A 432 13.77 -0.41 -8.98
N THR A 433 13.64 -1.73 -9.03
CA THR A 433 12.63 -2.54 -8.33
C THR A 433 12.92 -2.66 -6.84
N LEU A 434 11.90 -3.03 -6.04
CA LEU A 434 12.12 -3.30 -4.61
C LEU A 434 13.12 -4.43 -4.34
N THR A 435 13.22 -5.41 -5.26
CA THR A 435 14.19 -6.50 -5.16
C THR A 435 15.61 -5.97 -5.32
N GLN A 436 15.86 -5.09 -6.30
CA GLN A 436 17.15 -4.42 -6.45
C GLN A 436 17.48 -3.55 -5.24
N HIS A 437 16.52 -2.77 -4.72
CA HIS A 437 16.72 -2.01 -3.46
C HIS A 437 17.10 -2.91 -2.26
N ARG A 438 16.56 -4.13 -2.18
CA ARG A 438 16.95 -5.09 -1.13
C ARG A 438 18.36 -5.62 -1.38
N ALA A 439 18.71 -5.91 -2.63
CA ALA A 439 20.03 -6.39 -3.02
C ALA A 439 21.11 -5.34 -2.71
N ASP A 440 20.89 -4.07 -3.05
CA ASP A 440 21.82 -2.96 -2.76
C ASP A 440 22.09 -2.86 -1.25
N ARG A 441 21.04 -2.91 -0.43
CA ARG A 441 21.16 -2.88 1.03
C ARG A 441 21.92 -4.08 1.58
N ALA A 442 21.70 -5.27 1.01
CA ALA A 442 22.43 -6.47 1.40
C ALA A 442 23.91 -6.40 0.98
N ALA A 443 24.20 -5.85 -0.19
CA ALA A 443 25.55 -5.65 -0.69
C ALA A 443 26.38 -4.73 0.20
N VAL A 444 25.80 -3.63 0.71
CA VAL A 444 26.47 -2.74 1.68
C VAL A 444 26.88 -3.50 2.95
N VAL A 445 26.01 -4.37 3.46
CA VAL A 445 26.32 -5.18 4.66
C VAL A 445 27.43 -6.18 4.34
N ARG A 446 27.35 -6.89 3.21
CA ARG A 446 28.38 -7.85 2.79
C ARG A 446 29.74 -7.18 2.62
N GLN A 447 29.80 -6.07 1.89
CA GLN A 447 31.04 -5.30 1.69
C GLN A 447 31.67 -4.85 3.02
N ALA A 448 30.85 -4.41 3.99
CA ALA A 448 31.36 -4.04 5.30
C ALA A 448 31.92 -5.24 6.08
N LEU A 449 31.27 -6.41 6.01
CA LEU A 449 31.75 -7.63 6.66
C LEU A 449 33.06 -8.13 6.01
N GLU A 450 33.10 -8.19 4.67
CA GLU A 450 34.28 -8.55 3.88
C GLU A 450 35.47 -7.63 4.18
N ALA A 451 35.25 -6.31 4.19
CA ALA A 451 36.29 -5.32 4.48
C ALA A 451 36.83 -5.42 5.92
N ALA A 452 36.01 -5.89 6.87
CA ALA A 452 36.42 -6.16 8.24
C ALA A 452 37.02 -7.57 8.44
N GLY A 453 37.12 -8.38 7.38
CA GLY A 453 37.61 -9.76 7.45
C GLY A 453 36.68 -10.71 8.21
N ILE A 454 35.39 -10.36 8.32
CA ILE A 454 34.38 -11.18 8.99
C ILE A 454 33.71 -12.09 7.96
N GLU A 455 33.91 -13.40 8.12
CA GLU A 455 33.21 -14.40 7.33
C GLU A 455 31.70 -14.31 7.54
N HIS A 456 30.94 -14.34 6.45
CA HIS A 456 29.49 -14.29 6.45
C HIS A 456 28.90 -15.41 5.60
N ASP A 457 27.63 -15.74 5.84
CA ASP A 457 26.92 -16.76 5.06
C ASP A 457 26.98 -16.46 3.55
N ASP A 458 27.18 -17.50 2.74
CA ASP A 458 27.08 -17.44 1.29
C ASP A 458 25.66 -17.05 0.85
N ALA A 459 25.56 -16.14 -0.13
CA ALA A 459 24.29 -15.72 -0.72
C ALA A 459 23.58 -16.88 -1.42
N ASP A 460 24.34 -17.86 -1.91
CA ASP A 460 23.80 -19.03 -2.61
C ASP A 460 23.49 -20.21 -1.66
N ARG A 461 23.59 -20.02 -0.34
CA ARG A 461 23.30 -21.05 0.65
C ARG A 461 21.88 -21.62 0.46
N LEU A 462 21.79 -22.95 0.33
CA LEU A 462 20.54 -23.68 0.07
C LEU A 462 19.83 -23.29 -1.26
N SER A 463 20.59 -22.75 -2.23
CA SER A 463 20.03 -22.32 -3.51
C SER A 463 19.51 -23.48 -4.35
N THR A 464 18.40 -23.26 -5.05
CA THR A 464 17.83 -24.21 -6.01
C THR A 464 18.70 -24.40 -7.26
N THR A 465 19.67 -23.51 -7.50
CA THR A 465 20.59 -23.58 -8.64
C THR A 465 21.87 -24.36 -8.33
N GLN A 466 22.10 -24.75 -7.07
CA GLN A 466 23.21 -25.65 -6.75
C GLN A 466 22.86 -27.07 -7.19
N GLU A 467 23.75 -27.67 -7.95
CA GLU A 467 23.56 -29.01 -8.50
C GLU A 467 24.49 -30.02 -7.81
N THR A 468 23.99 -31.24 -7.64
CA THR A 468 24.78 -32.41 -7.28
C THR A 468 25.59 -32.90 -8.47
N ALA A 469 26.55 -33.79 -8.23
CA ALA A 469 27.41 -34.35 -9.28
C ALA A 469 26.64 -35.06 -10.43
N ASP A 470 25.38 -35.45 -10.21
CA ASP A 470 24.49 -36.03 -11.21
C ASP A 470 23.62 -34.99 -11.96
N GLY A 471 23.91 -33.69 -11.84
CA GLY A 471 23.24 -32.59 -12.54
C GLY A 471 21.83 -32.29 -12.04
N ARG A 472 21.47 -32.73 -10.83
CA ARG A 472 20.16 -32.45 -10.21
C ARG A 472 20.28 -31.38 -9.14
N ALA A 473 19.20 -30.64 -8.87
CA ALA A 473 19.18 -29.68 -7.77
C ALA A 473 19.50 -30.36 -6.42
N ARG A 474 20.56 -29.89 -5.74
CA ARG A 474 21.02 -30.38 -4.45
C ARG A 474 20.03 -30.14 -3.33
N TYR A 475 19.43 -28.95 -3.31
CA TYR A 475 18.52 -28.52 -2.26
C TYR A 475 17.06 -28.59 -2.72
N VAL A 476 16.28 -29.47 -2.09
CA VAL A 476 14.86 -29.66 -2.42
C VAL A 476 13.98 -29.01 -1.35
N TRP A 477 13.25 -27.97 -1.74
CA TRP A 477 12.31 -27.27 -0.87
C TRP A 477 10.97 -28.01 -0.77
N ARG A 478 10.51 -28.28 0.46
CA ARG A 478 9.29 -29.02 0.76
C ARG A 478 8.51 -28.35 1.90
N GLU A 479 7.28 -28.80 2.12
CA GLU A 479 6.57 -28.52 3.37
C GLU A 479 7.21 -29.32 4.51
N PRO A 480 7.38 -28.73 5.70
CA PRO A 480 7.87 -29.46 6.87
C PRO A 480 6.83 -30.47 7.34
N GLU A 481 7.29 -31.63 7.83
CA GLU A 481 6.41 -32.64 8.41
C GLU A 481 5.76 -32.12 9.69
N ALA A 482 4.45 -32.32 9.84
CA ALA A 482 3.71 -31.87 11.02
C ALA A 482 4.29 -32.50 12.30
N GLY A 483 4.47 -31.69 13.35
CA GLY A 483 5.01 -32.15 14.63
C GLY A 483 6.55 -32.19 14.72
N THR A 484 7.28 -31.98 13.61
CA THR A 484 8.77 -31.99 13.63
C THR A 484 9.41 -30.72 14.18
N TYR A 485 8.61 -29.69 14.47
CA TYR A 485 9.09 -28.43 15.03
C TYR A 485 8.04 -27.76 15.90
N THR A 486 8.51 -26.93 16.84
CA THR A 486 7.65 -25.98 17.54
C THR A 486 7.84 -24.58 16.94
N TYR A 487 6.74 -23.85 16.82
CA TYR A 487 6.79 -22.49 16.27
C TYR A 487 7.66 -21.55 17.12
N ALA A 488 7.68 -21.76 18.44
CA ALA A 488 8.53 -21.02 19.36
C ALA A 488 10.03 -21.24 19.06
N ALA A 489 10.45 -22.50 18.82
CA ALA A 489 11.84 -22.82 18.49
C ALA A 489 12.28 -22.19 17.17
N VAL A 490 11.40 -22.17 16.16
CA VAL A 490 11.68 -21.52 14.87
C VAL A 490 11.87 -20.00 15.02
N ILE A 491 11.02 -19.34 15.80
CA ILE A 491 11.15 -17.90 16.09
C ILE A 491 12.45 -17.65 16.88
N ALA A 492 12.74 -18.46 17.90
CA ALA A 492 13.94 -18.32 18.71
C ALA A 492 15.23 -18.48 17.88
N ALA A 493 15.28 -19.46 16.97
CA ALA A 493 16.40 -19.64 16.05
C ALA A 493 16.56 -18.43 15.11
N SER A 494 15.46 -17.91 14.56
CA SER A 494 15.48 -16.70 13.73
C SER A 494 16.00 -15.48 14.51
N LEU A 495 15.65 -15.37 15.79
CA LEU A 495 16.12 -14.32 16.69
C LEU A 495 17.62 -14.44 16.96
N GLN A 496 18.11 -15.63 17.30
CA GLN A 496 19.53 -15.89 17.54
C GLN A 496 20.37 -15.55 16.31
N GLU A 497 19.94 -15.98 15.12
CA GLU A 497 20.59 -15.68 13.85
C GLU A 497 20.62 -14.17 13.56
N GLN A 498 19.52 -13.46 13.81
CA GLN A 498 19.46 -12.00 13.64
C GLN A 498 20.39 -11.27 14.62
N LEU A 499 20.46 -11.71 15.88
CA LEU A 499 21.35 -11.12 16.89
C LEU A 499 22.82 -11.34 16.53
N GLN A 500 23.17 -12.56 16.09
CA GLN A 500 24.51 -12.88 15.60
C GLN A 500 24.91 -11.97 14.43
N ARG A 501 24.07 -11.90 13.38
CA ARG A 501 24.33 -11.04 12.20
C ARG A 501 24.43 -9.57 12.56
N ARG A 502 23.61 -9.09 13.49
CA ARG A 502 23.68 -7.71 13.98
C ARG A 502 25.00 -7.48 14.72
N GLY A 503 25.42 -8.40 15.57
CA GLY A 503 26.71 -8.33 16.27
C GLY A 503 27.89 -8.29 15.31
N GLN A 504 27.91 -9.15 14.29
CA GLN A 504 28.92 -9.15 13.23
C GLN A 504 28.98 -7.80 12.50
N TYR A 505 27.84 -7.24 12.12
CA TYR A 505 27.80 -5.95 11.42
C TYR A 505 28.23 -4.77 12.31
N GLU A 506 27.86 -4.77 13.60
CA GLU A 506 28.35 -3.76 14.55
C GLU A 506 29.86 -3.86 14.76
N ALA A 507 30.41 -5.08 14.89
CA ALA A 507 31.85 -5.31 14.97
C ALA A 507 32.58 -4.83 13.71
N ALA A 508 32.04 -5.09 12.52
CA ALA A 508 32.59 -4.60 11.26
C ALA A 508 32.63 -3.06 11.20
N LYS A 509 31.55 -2.39 11.59
CA LYS A 509 31.53 -0.91 11.65
C LYS A 509 32.58 -0.37 12.60
N GLN A 510 32.74 -0.97 13.78
CA GLN A 510 33.75 -0.56 14.75
C GLN A 510 35.17 -0.76 14.20
N ALA A 511 35.46 -1.90 13.57
CA ALA A 511 36.76 -2.18 12.96
C ALA A 511 37.10 -1.21 11.82
N LEU A 512 36.10 -0.79 11.05
CA LEU A 512 36.25 0.13 9.92
C LEU A 512 36.20 1.63 10.32
N GLY A 513 35.97 1.94 11.60
CA GLY A 513 35.80 3.33 12.06
C GLY A 513 34.58 4.02 11.45
N LEU A 514 33.55 3.26 11.06
CA LEU A 514 32.30 3.81 10.53
C LEU A 514 31.45 4.32 11.69
N ASP A 515 31.16 5.62 11.71
CA ASP A 515 30.33 6.22 12.74
C ASP A 515 28.95 5.52 12.82
N PRO A 516 28.42 5.30 14.04
CA PRO A 516 27.05 4.85 14.18
C PRO A 516 26.13 5.89 13.54
N PRO A 517 25.09 5.49 12.78
CA PRO A 517 24.08 6.44 12.33
C PRO A 517 23.51 7.12 13.57
N GLY A 518 23.58 8.46 13.61
CA GLY A 518 23.11 9.25 14.74
C GLY A 518 21.69 8.85 15.17
N PRO A 519 21.34 8.99 16.46
CA PRO A 519 20.04 8.58 16.97
C PRO A 519 18.92 9.20 16.13
N PRO A 520 17.86 8.45 15.80
CA PRO A 520 16.70 9.03 15.14
C PRO A 520 16.13 10.12 16.06
N GLY A 521 16.29 11.38 15.66
CA GLY A 521 15.72 12.51 16.38
C GLY A 521 14.22 12.29 16.62
N ALA A 522 13.74 12.73 17.78
CA ALA A 522 12.34 12.58 18.17
C ALA A 522 11.43 13.12 17.06
N VAL A 523 10.52 12.28 16.57
CA VAL A 523 9.49 12.70 15.61
C VAL A 523 8.41 13.43 16.42
N GLU A 524 8.59 14.71 16.64
CA GLU A 524 7.55 15.54 17.26
C GLU A 524 6.37 15.72 16.29
N ASN A 525 5.18 15.31 16.73
CA ASN A 525 3.93 15.34 15.96
C ASN A 525 3.28 16.74 15.87
N ARG A 526 4.06 17.82 15.95
CA ARG A 526 3.50 19.16 15.86
C ARG A 526 3.35 19.54 14.39
N SER A 527 2.08 19.60 13.96
CA SER A 527 1.63 20.20 12.71
C SER A 527 2.42 21.48 12.44
N ALA A 528 2.96 21.60 11.22
CA ALA A 528 3.79 22.72 10.79
C ALA A 528 3.02 24.05 10.74
N THR A 529 2.85 24.69 11.90
CA THR A 529 2.73 26.14 12.01
C THR A 529 4.03 26.62 12.60
N ALA A 530 4.93 27.12 11.74
CA ALA A 530 6.10 27.86 12.20
C ALA A 530 5.61 29.24 12.66
N THR A 531 5.59 29.47 13.98
CA THR A 531 5.72 30.82 14.52
C THR A 531 7.20 31.16 14.47
N VAL A 532 7.55 32.19 13.70
CA VAL A 532 8.88 32.79 13.71
C VAL A 532 9.01 33.54 15.04
N ALA A 533 9.97 33.16 15.88
CA ALA A 533 10.38 33.98 17.01
C ALA A 533 11.45 34.98 16.54
N ALA A 534 11.35 36.20 17.08
CA ALA A 534 12.11 37.40 16.73
C ALA A 534 13.61 37.30 17.01
#